data_AF-A0A0K3CRJ1-F1
#
_entry.id   AF-A0A0K3CRJ1-F1
#
_cell.length_a   1.000
_cell.length_b   1.000
_cell.length_c   1.000
_cell.angle_alpha   90.00
_cell.angle_beta   90.00
_cell.angle_gamma   90.00
#
_symmetry.space_group_name_H-M   'P 1'
#
loop_
_entity.id
_entity.type
_entity.pdbx_description
1 polymer ?
#
loop_
_entity_poly.entity_id
_entity_poly.type
_entity_poly.pdbx_seq_one_letter_code
_entity_poly.pdbx_strand_id
1 'polypeptide(L)'
;MFHSADLPFVFNSRSLWEPEAPEADDAKTAAAVGERWMRFAIEGNPDPSWTPYTRAKPSWLAFDRAGKVSNEDLSWFEKEKFELVFAGHEKSEGEEFLGESNE
;
A
#
# COMPACT_ATOMS: atom_id res chain seq x y z
N MET A 1 3.00 -9.21 6.87
CA MET A 1 1.69 -8.52 6.94
C MET A 1 0.69 -9.36 6.18
N PHE A 2 -0.52 -9.54 6.69
CA PHE A 2 -1.59 -10.25 5.97
C PHE A 2 -2.40 -9.25 5.14
N HIS A 3 -3.00 -9.72 4.05
CA HIS A 3 -3.97 -8.91 3.30
C HIS A 3 -5.08 -8.42 4.24
N SER A 4 -5.56 -7.19 4.07
CA SER A 4 -6.60 -6.52 4.88
C SER A 4 -6.23 -6.19 6.34
N ALA A 5 -4.97 -6.43 6.75
CA ALA A 5 -4.49 -6.08 8.09
C ALA A 5 -4.46 -4.56 8.36
N ASP A 6 -4.55 -3.73 7.32
CA ASP A 6 -4.63 -2.28 7.36
C ASP A 6 -6.03 -1.74 7.74
N LEU A 7 -7.09 -2.54 7.50
CA LEU A 7 -8.47 -2.09 7.69
C LEU A 7 -8.77 -1.62 9.13
N PRO A 8 -8.37 -2.33 10.19
CA PRO A 8 -8.55 -1.83 11.54
C PRO A 8 -8.01 -0.40 11.70
N PHE A 9 -6.84 -0.10 11.11
CA PHE A 9 -6.10 1.15 11.34
C PHE A 9 -6.76 2.31 10.62
N VAL A 10 -7.16 2.09 9.37
CA VAL A 10 -7.90 3.08 8.58
C VAL A 10 -9.22 3.47 9.25
N PHE A 11 -9.94 2.50 9.81
CA PHE A 11 -11.25 2.73 10.45
C PHE A 11 -11.16 3.04 11.95
N ASN A 12 -9.96 3.12 12.52
CA ASN A 12 -9.76 3.29 13.97
C ASN A 12 -10.57 2.29 14.83
N SER A 13 -10.67 1.04 14.37
CA SER A 13 -11.51 0.00 14.98
C SER A 13 -10.82 -0.65 16.17
N ARG A 14 -10.83 0.04 17.32
CA ARG A 14 -10.10 -0.36 18.53
C ARG A 14 -10.36 -1.76 19.06
N SER A 15 -11.51 -2.34 18.77
CA SER A 15 -11.85 -3.71 19.16
C SER A 15 -11.08 -4.78 18.36
N LEU A 16 -10.36 -4.40 17.30
CA LEU A 16 -9.67 -5.32 16.40
C LEU A 16 -8.13 -5.33 16.57
N TRP A 17 -7.60 -4.57 17.54
CA TRP A 17 -6.21 -4.66 18.01
C TRP A 17 -6.16 -4.72 19.54
N GLU A 18 -5.02 -5.12 20.10
CA GLU A 18 -4.90 -5.32 21.54
C GLU A 18 -5.32 -4.06 22.33
N PRO A 19 -6.30 -4.17 23.23
CA PRO A 19 -6.92 -3.01 23.91
C PRO A 19 -6.10 -2.48 25.10
N GLU A 20 -4.90 -3.01 25.34
CA GLU A 20 -4.14 -2.72 26.55
C GLU A 20 -3.38 -1.39 26.42
N ALA A 21 -4.10 -0.32 26.77
CA ALA A 21 -3.68 1.07 26.96
C ALA A 21 -3.71 1.99 25.71
N PRO A 22 -4.17 3.26 25.86
CA PRO A 22 -4.11 4.31 24.83
C PRO A 22 -2.70 4.59 24.29
N GLU A 23 -1.67 4.16 25.02
CA GLU A 23 -0.26 4.27 24.67
C GLU A 23 0.26 3.10 23.80
N ALA A 24 -0.58 2.09 23.55
CA ALA A 24 -0.23 0.94 22.72
C ALA A 24 0.18 1.38 21.31
N ASP A 25 1.18 0.70 20.77
CA ASP A 25 1.76 1.00 19.46
C ASP A 25 0.70 1.02 18.35
N ASP A 26 -0.26 0.09 18.40
CA ASP A 26 -1.34 -0.01 17.42
C ASP A 26 -2.30 1.19 17.47
N ALA A 27 -2.59 1.71 18.67
CA ALA A 27 -3.42 2.90 18.83
C ALA A 27 -2.73 4.15 18.24
N LYS A 28 -1.41 4.26 18.39
CA LYS A 28 -0.60 5.33 17.79
C LYS A 28 -0.51 5.17 16.27
N THR A 29 -0.35 3.96 15.76
CA THR A 29 -0.38 3.69 14.32
C THR A 29 -1.74 4.01 13.72
N ALA A 30 -2.84 3.61 14.36
CA ALA A 30 -4.19 3.95 13.93
C ALA A 30 -4.44 5.46 13.87
N ALA A 31 -4.00 6.19 14.90
CA ALA A 31 -4.10 7.65 14.91
C ALA A 31 -3.29 8.28 13.76
N ALA A 32 -2.05 7.82 13.53
CA ALA A 32 -1.19 8.32 12.46
C ALA A 32 -1.76 8.05 11.05
N VAL A 33 -2.36 6.87 10.85
CA VAL A 33 -3.05 6.50 9.60
C VAL A 33 -4.30 7.37 9.42
N GLY A 34 -5.17 7.44 10.43
CA GLY A 34 -6.41 8.20 10.38
C GLY A 34 -6.20 9.70 10.13
N GLU A 35 -5.20 10.31 10.78
CA GLU A 35 -4.83 11.71 10.54
C GLU A 35 -4.48 11.96 9.07
N ARG A 36 -3.59 11.13 8.51
CA ARG A 36 -3.14 11.25 7.11
C ARG A 36 -4.26 10.97 6.11
N TRP A 37 -5.12 10.00 6.41
CA TRP A 37 -6.27 9.67 5.57
C TRP A 37 -7.27 10.82 5.51
N MET A 38 -7.58 11.42 6.68
CA MET A 38 -8.44 12.59 6.76
C MET A 38 -7.83 13.80 6.07
N ARG A 39 -6.53 14.05 6.28
CA ARG A 39 -5.82 15.16 5.65
C ARG A 39 -5.81 15.04 4.13
N PHE A 40 -5.56 13.84 3.61
CA PHE A 40 -5.67 13.58 2.17
C PHE A 40 -7.08 13.89 1.64
N ALA A 41 -8.13 13.47 2.34
CA ALA A 41 -9.50 13.74 1.93
C ALA A 41 -9.85 15.24 1.91
N ILE A 42 -9.25 16.04 2.81
CA ILE A 42 -9.51 17.48 2.94
C ILE A 42 -8.62 18.32 2.00
N GLU A 43 -7.32 18.01 1.95
CA GLU A 43 -6.29 18.86 1.35
C GLU A 43 -5.69 18.27 0.06
N GLY A 44 -5.94 17.00 -0.23
CA GLY A 44 -5.26 16.27 -1.30
C GLY A 44 -3.80 15.91 -0.98
N ASN A 45 -3.29 16.28 0.20
CA ASN A 45 -1.95 15.96 0.67
C ASN A 45 -2.01 15.32 2.08
N PRO A 46 -1.70 14.01 2.24
CA PRO A 46 -1.76 13.35 3.54
C PRO A 46 -0.64 13.78 4.48
N ASP A 47 0.53 14.17 3.97
CA ASP A 47 1.71 14.50 4.77
C ASP A 47 2.66 15.41 3.96
N PRO A 48 2.91 16.66 4.37
CA PRO A 48 3.82 17.58 3.68
C PRO A 48 5.26 17.08 3.60
N SER A 49 5.66 16.14 4.47
CA SER A 49 6.98 15.52 4.46
C SER A 49 7.03 14.26 3.57
N TRP A 50 5.90 13.77 3.06
CA TRP A 50 5.87 12.67 2.11
C TRP A 50 6.32 13.16 0.74
N THR A 51 7.35 12.50 0.20
CA THR A 51 7.81 12.69 -1.18
C THR A 51 6.79 12.06 -2.12
N PRO A 52 6.10 12.85 -2.98
CA PRO A 52 5.09 12.31 -3.88
C PRO A 52 5.68 11.28 -4.83
N TYR A 53 4.95 10.19 -5.04
CA TYR A 53 5.33 9.18 -6.02
C TYR A 53 5.41 9.80 -7.42
N THR A 54 6.52 9.54 -8.10
CA THR A 54 6.65 9.76 -9.55
C THR A 54 7.33 8.55 -10.18
N ARG A 55 7.08 8.26 -11.46
CA ARG A 55 7.77 7.17 -12.15
C ARG A 55 9.30 7.34 -12.17
N ALA A 56 9.79 8.58 -12.21
CA ALA A 56 11.24 8.85 -12.21
C ALA A 56 11.89 8.69 -10.83
N LYS A 57 11.10 8.85 -9.76
CA LYS A 57 11.52 8.74 -8.36
C LYS A 57 10.37 8.07 -7.58
N PRO A 58 10.23 6.74 -7.71
CA PRO A 58 9.14 6.03 -7.07
C PRO A 58 9.39 5.96 -5.56
N SER A 59 8.36 6.27 -4.79
CA SER A 59 8.40 6.30 -3.32
C SER A 59 7.06 5.90 -2.72
N TRP A 60 7.07 5.42 -1.49
CA TRP A 60 5.87 5.28 -0.65
C TRP A 60 6.11 5.88 0.74
N LEU A 61 5.01 6.12 1.47
CA LEU A 61 5.06 6.44 2.89
C LEU A 61 4.79 5.13 3.65
N ALA A 62 5.82 4.56 4.27
CA ALA A 62 5.67 3.36 5.07
C ALA A 62 5.23 3.74 6.49
N PHE A 63 4.27 2.99 7.03
CA PHE A 63 3.84 3.07 8.42
C PHE A 63 4.50 1.95 9.21
N ASP A 64 5.18 2.30 10.28
CA ASP A 64 5.79 1.38 11.23
C ASP A 64 5.03 1.43 12.58
N ARG A 65 5.54 0.70 13.57
CA ARG A 65 5.01 0.67 14.93
C ARG A 65 4.99 2.05 15.56
N ALA A 66 4.03 2.25 16.46
CA ALA A 66 3.86 3.46 17.25
C ALA A 66 3.64 4.72 16.39
N GLY A 67 3.05 4.58 15.20
CA GLY A 67 2.74 5.70 14.30
C GLY A 67 3.96 6.34 13.63
N LYS A 68 5.13 5.69 13.65
CA LYS A 68 6.29 6.16 12.91
C LYS A 68 6.06 6.03 11.41
N VAL A 69 6.57 6.99 10.66
CA VAL A 69 6.50 6.98 9.19
C VAL A 69 7.87 7.21 8.57
N SER A 70 8.12 6.58 7.43
CA SER A 70 9.33 6.75 6.63
C SER A 70 8.97 6.96 5.16
N ASN A 71 9.73 7.84 4.50
CA ASN A 71 9.77 7.90 3.05
C ASN A 71 10.73 6.82 2.57
N GLU A 72 10.23 5.81 1.87
CA GLU A 72 11.11 4.76 1.34
C GLU A 72 11.17 4.82 -0.19
N ASP A 73 12.37 4.56 -0.70
CA ASP A 73 12.66 4.51 -2.12
C ASP A 73 12.24 3.17 -2.72
N LEU A 74 11.56 3.24 -3.87
CA LEU A 74 11.06 2.08 -4.61
C LEU A 74 11.77 1.89 -5.95
N SER A 75 12.96 2.49 -6.14
CA SER A 75 13.69 2.38 -7.41
C SER A 75 14.13 0.95 -7.74
N TRP A 76 14.13 0.07 -6.74
CA TRP A 76 14.38 -1.37 -6.87
C TRP A 76 13.14 -2.13 -7.36
N PHE A 77 11.93 -1.73 -6.94
CA PHE A 77 10.68 -2.46 -7.17
C PHE A 77 10.27 -2.47 -8.65
N GLU A 78 10.46 -1.35 -9.36
CA GLU A 78 10.15 -1.28 -10.79
C GLU A 78 11.12 -2.12 -11.64
N LYS A 79 12.39 -2.25 -11.23
CA LYS A 79 13.36 -3.09 -11.96
C LYS A 79 12.96 -4.56 -11.90
N GLU A 80 12.60 -5.05 -10.72
CA GLU A 80 12.22 -6.46 -10.51
C GLU A 80 10.83 -6.78 -11.09
N LYS A 81 9.86 -5.87 -11.04
CA LYS A 81 8.52 -6.11 -11.63
C LYS A 81 8.57 -6.22 -13.16
N PHE A 82 9.37 -5.39 -13.82
CA PHE A 82 9.56 -5.51 -15.27
C PHE A 82 10.27 -6.83 -15.59
N GLU A 83 11.34 -7.20 -14.88
CA GLU A 83 12.02 -8.48 -15.09
C GLU A 83 11.09 -9.69 -14.90
N LEU A 84 10.20 -9.69 -13.89
CA LEU A 84 9.25 -10.77 -13.64
C LEU A 84 8.12 -10.88 -14.69
N VAL A 85 7.61 -9.76 -15.20
CA VAL A 85 6.54 -9.77 -16.23
C VAL A 85 7.06 -10.27 -17.58
N PHE A 86 8.34 -10.04 -17.88
CA PHE A 86 8.96 -10.45 -19.16
C PHE A 86 9.70 -11.79 -19.07
N ALA A 87 10.16 -12.23 -17.89
CA ALA A 87 10.71 -13.58 -17.71
C ALA A 87 9.64 -14.69 -17.86
N GLY A 88 8.36 -14.36 -17.69
CA GLY A 88 7.24 -15.26 -17.98
C GLY A 88 6.79 -15.31 -19.45
N HIS A 89 7.37 -14.48 -20.32
CA HIS A 89 6.99 -14.37 -21.74
C HIS A 89 8.00 -15.04 -22.69
N GLU A 90 8.83 -15.95 -22.22
CA GLU A 90 9.56 -16.85 -23.11
C GLU A 90 8.68 -18.06 -23.48
N LYS A 91 7.99 -17.91 -24.62
CA LYS A 91 7.42 -18.94 -25.49
C LYS A 91 6.33 -19.86 -24.90
N SER A 92 5.08 -19.41 -24.93
CA SER A 92 4.00 -20.31 -25.39
C SER A 92 3.50 -19.80 -26.74
N GLU A 93 3.91 -20.48 -27.80
CA GLU A 93 3.31 -20.30 -29.12
C GLU A 93 1.84 -20.72 -29.05
N GLY A 94 0.95 -19.83 -29.51
CA GLY A 94 -0.31 -20.13 -30.20
C GLY A 94 -1.33 -21.04 -29.52
N GLU A 95 -2.39 -20.43 -28.97
CA GLU A 95 -3.77 -20.84 -29.29
C GLU A 95 -4.74 -19.69 -28.96
N GLU A 96 -5.17 -18.94 -29.97
CA GLU A 96 -6.32 -18.05 -29.87
C GLU A 96 -7.59 -18.91 -29.86
N PHE A 97 -8.17 -19.13 -28.68
CA PHE A 97 -9.51 -19.72 -28.57
C PHE A 97 -10.56 -18.61 -28.80
N LEU A 98 -10.91 -18.40 -30.07
CA LEU A 98 -12.12 -17.66 -30.43
C LEU A 98 -13.32 -18.54 -30.05
N GLY A 99 -13.98 -18.21 -28.94
CA GLY A 99 -15.24 -18.85 -28.55
C GLY A 99 -16.33 -18.57 -29.59
N GLU A 100 -16.78 -19.61 -30.27
CA GLU A 100 -17.98 -19.58 -31.10
C GLU A 100 -19.20 -19.30 -30.23
N SER A 101 -19.97 -18.27 -30.58
CA SER A 101 -21.31 -18.04 -30.03
C SER A 101 -22.27 -19.05 -30.66
N ASN A 102 -22.75 -20.01 -29.86
CA ASN A 102 -23.91 -20.80 -30.24
C ASN A 102 -25.20 -20.03 -29.94
N GLU A 103 -26.05 -19.99 -30.97
CA GLU A 103 -27.43 -19.52 -30.99
C GLU A 103 -28.33 -20.16 -29.92
#